data_AF-A0A4U6UKA6-F1
#
_entry.id   AF-A0A4U6UKA6-F1
#
_cell.length_a   1.000
_cell.length_b   1.000
_cell.length_c   1.000
_cell.angle_alpha   90.00
_cell.angle_beta   90.00
_cell.angle_gamma   90.00
#
_symmetry.space_group_name_H-M   'P 1'
#
loop_
_entity.id
_entity.type
_entity.pdbx_description
1 polymer ?
#
loop_
_entity_poly.entity_id
_entity_poly.type
_entity_poly.pdbx_seq_one_letter_code
_entity_poly.pdbx_strand_id
1 'polypeptide(L)' 'MWVLWKTRNDMVFNNRIATTPVVVVHRMVAFLTEWKPLADKDLEKVEEVIGKLTKAYSGLA' A
#
# COMPACT_ATOMS: atom_id res chain seq x y z
N MET A 1 1.51 -1.02 -8.60
CA MET A 1 1.26 -0.56 -7.22
C MET A 1 1.73 0.89 -7.05
N TRP A 2 0.81 1.85 -7.15
CA TRP A 2 1.14 3.29 -7.22
C TRP A 2 1.85 3.83 -5.98
N VAL A 3 1.50 3.34 -4.79
CA VAL A 3 2.13 3.76 -3.52
C VAL A 3 3.63 3.45 -3.46
N LEU A 4 4.07 2.32 -4.02
CA LEU A 4 5.49 1.96 -4.10
C LEU A 4 6.26 2.92 -5.02
N TRP A 5 5.68 3.21 -6.19
CA TRP A 5 6.22 4.19 -7.13
C TRP A 5 6.33 5.58 -6.50
N LYS A 6 5.28 6.05 -5.81
CA LYS A 6 5.29 7.34 -5.12
C LYS A 6 6.32 7.37 -3.98
N THR A 7 6.42 6.32 -3.16
CA THR A 7 7.40 6.24 -2.07
C THR A 7 8.84 6.30 -2.59
N ARG A 8 9.14 5.59 -3.69
CA ARG A 8 10.45 5.64 -4.34
C ARG A 8 10.75 7.03 -4.92
N ASN A 9 9.76 7.69 -5.50
CA ASN A 9 9.94 9.05 -6.02
C ASN A 9 10.10 10.09 -4.90
N ASP A 10 9.37 9.95 -3.79
CA ASP A 10 9.55 10.81 -2.62
C ASP A 10 10.96 10.69 -2.05
N MET A 11 11.52 9.47 -2.04
CA MET A 11 12.90 9.24 -1.63
C MET A 11 13.91 9.92 -2.59
N VAL A 12 13.73 9.74 -3.90
CA VAL A 12 14.72 10.20 -4.91
C VAL A 12 14.64 11.70 -5.18
N PHE A 13 13.43 12.25 -5.27
CA PHE A 13 13.21 13.63 -5.74
C PHE A 13 12.86 14.60 -4.61
N ASN A 14 12.18 14.12 -3.55
CA ASN A 14 11.68 14.98 -2.47
C ASN A 14 12.48 14.84 -1.17
N ASN A 15 13.55 14.03 -1.17
CA ASN A 15 14.36 13.69 0.00
C ASN A 15 13.52 13.26 1.23
N ARG A 16 12.36 12.64 0.97
CA ARG A 16 11.41 12.19 1.98
C ARG A 16 11.48 10.67 2.06
N ILE A 17 12.16 10.19 3.09
CA ILE A 17 12.33 8.77 3.38
C ILE A 17 11.24 8.34 4.37
N ALA A 18 10.61 7.19 4.13
CA ALA A 18 9.71 6.60 5.11
C ALA A 18 10.51 6.17 6.34
N THR A 19 10.08 6.57 7.53
CA THR A 19 10.76 6.26 8.79
C THR A 19 10.88 4.75 9.04
N THR A 20 9.85 3.99 8.66
CA THR A 20 9.87 2.52 8.70
C THR A 20 9.22 1.93 7.43
N PRO A 21 9.62 0.73 6.99
CA PRO A 21 8.97 0.04 5.87
C PRO A 21 7.47 -0.22 6.11
N VAL A 22 7.07 -0.37 7.38
CA VAL A 22 5.68 -0.60 7.80
C VAL A 22 4.77 0.56 7.39
N VAL A 23 5.26 1.80 7.40
CA VAL A 23 4.50 2.98 6.93
C VAL A 23 4.10 2.82 5.46
N VAL A 24 4.93 2.19 4.63
CA VAL A 24 4.63 1.97 3.21
C VAL A 24 3.51 0.94 3.05
N VAL A 25 3.53 -0.13 3.86
CA VAL A 25 2.47 -1.15 3.88
C VAL A 25 1.14 -0.54 4.30
N HIS A 26 1.12 0.29 5.35
CA HIS A 26 -0.10 1.00 5.76
C HIS A 26 -0.65 1.91 4.66
N ARG A 27 0.22 2.67 3.98
CA ARG A 27 -0.20 3.52 2.86
C ARG A 27 -0.79 2.70 1.72
N MET A 28 -0.26 1.50 1.45
CA MET A 28 -0.80 0.60 0.43
C MET A 28 -2.19 0.08 0.81
N VAL A 29 -2.38 -0.38 2.05
CA VAL A 29 -3.68 -0.84 2.54
C VAL A 29 -4.71 0.28 2.53
N ALA A 30 -4.35 1.48 3.01
CA ALA A 30 -5.24 2.65 2.99
C ALA A 30 -5.65 3.02 1.56
N PHE A 31 -4.69 3.11 0.64
CA PHE A 31 -4.96 3.40 -0.78
C PHE A 31 -5.91 2.38 -1.40
N LEU A 32 -5.65 1.07 -1.20
CA LEU A 32 -6.52 0.03 -1.77
C LEU A 32 -7.92 0.04 -1.13
N THR A 33 -8.02 0.33 0.17
CA THR A 33 -9.31 0.38 0.88
C THR A 33 -10.16 1.56 0.44
N GLU A 34 -9.57 2.74 0.27
CA GLU A 34 -10.27 3.94 -0.19
C GLU A 34 -10.71 3.83 -1.65
N TRP A 35 -9.89 3.19 -2.49
CA TRP A 35 -10.13 3.10 -3.94
C TRP A 35 -10.85 1.81 -4.35
N LYS A 36 -11.09 0.85 -3.44
CA LYS A 36 -11.82 -0.39 -3.74
C LYS A 36 -13.19 -0.17 -4.39
N PRO A 37 -13.98 0.88 -4.09
CA PRO A 37 -15.28 1.07 -4.75
C PRO A 37 -15.15 1.31 -6.26
N LEU A 38 -13.97 1.74 -6.72
CA LEU A 38 -13.67 1.97 -8.13
C LEU A 38 -13.11 0.72 -8.83
N ALA A 39 -12.89 -0.38 -8.09
CA ALA A 39 -12.28 -1.58 -8.63
C ALA A 39 -13.23 -2.41 -9.51
N ASP A 40 -14.55 -2.20 -9.42
CA ASP A 40 -15.59 -2.90 -10.20
C ASP A 40 -15.29 -4.41 -10.35
N LYS A 41 -14.83 -4.85 -11.53
CA LYS A 41 -14.50 -6.24 -11.86
C LYS A 41 -13.27 -6.81 -11.16
N ASP A 42 -12.41 -5.96 -10.61
CA ASP A 42 -11.19 -6.33 -9.91
C ASP A 42 -11.34 -6.28 -8.38
N LEU A 43 -12.55 -6.09 -7.85
CA LEU A 43 -12.80 -6.00 -6.40
C LEU A 43 -12.24 -7.19 -5.63
N GLU A 44 -12.47 -8.42 -6.10
CA GLU A 44 -12.00 -9.64 -5.44
C GLU A 44 -10.46 -9.69 -5.37
N LYS A 45 -9.78 -9.27 -6.45
CA LYS A 45 -8.31 -9.16 -6.46
C LYS A 45 -7.83 -8.09 -5.50
N VAL A 46 -8.53 -6.95 -5.42
CA VAL A 46 -8.18 -5.88 -4.48
C VAL A 46 -8.31 -6.37 -3.03
N GLU A 47 -9.38 -7.09 -2.70
CA GLU A 47 -9.58 -7.67 -1.37
C GLU A 47 -8.53 -8.74 -1.05
N GLU A 48 -8.17 -9.60 -2.01
CA GLU A 48 -7.10 -10.57 -1.86
C GLU A 48 -5.75 -9.89 -1.55
N VAL A 49 -5.43 -8.81 -2.28
CA VAL A 49 -4.20 -8.04 -2.07
C VAL A 49 -4.21 -7.35 -0.71
N ILE A 50 -5.32 -6.74 -0.30
CA ILE A 50 -5.48 -6.15 1.05
C ILE A 50 -5.26 -7.23 2.12
N GLY A 51 -5.81 -8.43 1.94
CA GLY A 51 -5.64 -9.55 2.85
C GLY A 51 -4.17 -9.99 2.99
N LYS A 52 -3.44 -10.10 1.87
CA LYS A 52 -2.01 -10.43 1.86
C LYS A 52 -1.17 -9.36 2.55
N LEU A 53 -1.45 -8.08 2.29
CA LEU A 53 -0.73 -6.95 2.90
C LEU A 53 -0.99 -6.85 4.41
N THR A 54 -2.23 -7.09 4.82
CA THR A 54 -2.60 -7.06 6.25
C THR A 54 -1.93 -8.20 7.01
N LYS A 55 -1.87 -9.41 6.42
CA LYS A 55 -1.10 -10.53 7.01
C LYS A 55 0.40 -10.22 7.11
N ALA A 56 0.99 -9.64 6.07
CA ALA A 56 2.39 -9.26 6.09
C ALA A 56 2.67 -8.22 7.19
N TYR A 57 1.74 -7.29 7.41
CA TYR A 57 1.79 -6.35 8.52
C TYR A 57 1.71 -7.05 9.89
N SER A 58 0.74 -7.95 10.10
CA SER A 58 0.57 -8.68 11.36
C SER A 58 1.77 -9.53 11.76
N GLY A 59 2.59 -9.96 10.79
CA GLY A 59 3.84 -10.69 11.06
C GLY A 59 5.07 -9.81 11.28
N LEU A 60 4.95 -8.49 11.14
CA LEU A 60 6.03 -7.51 11.32
C LEU A 60 5.93 -6.75 12.66
N ALA A 61 4.82 -6.87 13.37
CA ALA A 61 4.55 -6.29 14.70
C ALA A 61 4.90 -7.30 15.81
#